data_AF-A0A380EFK7-F1
#
_entry.id   AF-A0A380EFK7-F1
#
_cell.length_a   1.000
_cell.length_b   1.000
_cell.length_c   1.000
_cell.angle_alpha   90.00
_cell.angle_beta   90.00
_cell.angle_gamma   90.00
#
_symmetry.space_group_name_H-M   'P 1'
#
loop_
_entity.id
_entity.type
_entity.pdbx_description
1 polymer ?
#
loop_
_entity_poly.entity_id
_entity_poly.type
_entity_poly.pdbx_seq_one_letter_code
_entity_poly.pdbx_strand_id
1 'polypeptide(L)'
;MGEKFLYIDDSGQLSDNGTHEYFIYSGVFIENKNIINELKRRVNGLAKVNKIKGEFKGSELGGRHRRKLLKIMMIPTVFILFLLLKKQVC
;
A
#
# COMPACT_ATOMS: atom_id res chain seq x y z
N MET A 1 14.39 -2.09 -21.94
CA MET A 1 13.95 -2.07 -20.53
C MET A 1 12.47 -1.74 -20.50
N GLY A 2 11.64 -2.55 -19.83
CA GLY A 2 10.19 -2.31 -19.76
C GLY A 2 9.83 -1.11 -18.87
N GLU A 3 8.59 -0.63 -18.99
CA GLU A 3 8.05 0.43 -18.13
C GLU A 3 8.02 -0.01 -16.66
N LYS A 4 8.49 0.88 -15.78
CA LYS A 4 8.49 0.70 -14.31
C LYS A 4 7.43 1.60 -13.70
N PHE A 5 6.72 1.10 -12.69
CA PHE A 5 5.61 1.82 -12.06
C PHE A 5 5.91 2.06 -10.58
N LEU A 6 5.73 3.30 -10.15
CA LEU A 6 5.79 3.71 -8.75
C LEU A 6 4.43 4.26 -8.35
N TYR A 7 3.79 3.61 -7.38
CA TYR A 7 2.55 4.07 -6.77
C TYR A 7 2.89 4.61 -5.39
N ILE A 8 2.58 5.88 -5.14
CA ILE A 8 2.75 6.50 -3.83
C ILE A 8 1.35 6.74 -3.28
N ASP A 9 1.12 6.30 -2.05
CA ASP A 9 -0.08 6.60 -1.30
C ASP A 9 0.17 7.86 -0.46
N ASP A 10 -0.52 8.94 -0.81
CA ASP A 10 -0.50 10.23 -0.13
C ASP A 10 -1.57 10.33 0.97
N SER A 11 -2.45 9.33 1.10
CA SER A 11 -3.51 9.31 2.11
C SER A 11 -2.97 9.08 3.53
N GLY A 12 -1.75 8.54 3.65
CA GLY A 12 -1.11 8.24 4.91
C GLY A 12 -0.23 9.37 5.40
N GLN A 13 -0.79 10.39 6.05
CA GLN A 13 -0.06 11.03 7.15
C GLN A 13 -0.01 10.02 8.30
N LEU A 14 0.88 9.01 8.21
CA LEU A 14 0.94 7.90 9.17
C LEU A 14 1.35 8.32 10.59
N SER A 15 1.72 9.59 10.79
CA SER A 15 1.85 10.22 12.11
C SER A 15 1.82 11.76 12.00
N ASP A 16 0.65 12.38 12.13
CA ASP A 16 0.56 13.83 12.38
C ASP A 16 -0.16 14.17 13.68
N ASN A 17 0.05 13.35 14.71
CA ASN A 17 -0.45 13.63 16.05
C ASN A 17 0.42 14.68 16.78
N GLY A 18 1.07 15.61 16.05
CA GLY A 18 1.97 16.64 16.58
C GLY A 18 3.29 16.14 17.22
N THR A 19 3.49 14.83 17.31
CA THR A 19 4.59 14.20 18.08
C THR A 19 5.78 13.78 17.22
N HIS A 20 5.66 13.79 15.88
CA HIS A 20 6.70 13.25 14.99
C HIS A 20 7.18 14.35 14.02
N GLU A 21 8.50 14.43 13.85
CA GLU A 21 9.18 15.40 12.98
C GLU A 21 9.15 15.02 11.49
N TYR A 22 8.40 13.97 11.11
CA TYR A 22 8.40 13.44 9.75
C TYR A 22 7.01 13.02 9.29
N PHE A 23 6.79 13.11 7.99
CA PHE A 23 5.71 12.45 7.27
C PHE A 23 6.22 11.08 6.81
N ILE A 24 5.41 10.03 6.98
CA ILE A 24 5.70 8.71 6.41
C ILE A 24 4.71 8.47 5.28
N TYR A 25 5.20 8.42 4.05
CA TYR A 25 4.42 7.95 2.91
C TYR A 25 4.73 6.48 2.70
N SER A 26 3.74 5.73 2.21
CA SER A 26 3.95 4.35 1.79
C SER A 26 3.66 4.22 0.29
N GLY A 27 4.32 3.29 -0.36
CA GLY A 27 4.15 3.09 -1.78
C GLY A 27 4.53 1.69 -2.21
N VAL A 28 4.25 1.41 -3.47
CA VAL A 28 4.56 0.13 -4.08
C VAL A 28 5.27 0.37 -5.41
N PHE A 29 6.46 -0.22 -5.53
CA PHE A 29 7.21 -0.24 -6.78
C PHE A 29 7.04 -1.60 -7.46
N ILE A 30 6.66 -1.55 -8.74
CA ILE A 30 6.35 -2.73 -9.54
C ILE A 30 7.02 -2.58 -10.90
N GLU A 31 7.88 -3.55 -11.24
CA GLU A 31 8.68 -3.51 -12.48
C GLU A 31 7.95 -4.05 -13.72
N ASN A 32 6.74 -4.57 -13.56
CA ASN A 32 6.02 -5.26 -14.63
C ASN A 32 4.51 -4.99 -14.58
N LYS A 33 3.96 -4.47 -15.68
CA LYS A 33 2.52 -4.16 -15.84
C LYS A 33 1.60 -5.37 -15.63
N ASN A 34 2.05 -6.57 -15.98
CA ASN A 34 1.26 -7.79 -15.78
C ASN A 34 1.07 -8.08 -14.28
N ILE A 35 2.07 -7.75 -13.46
CA ILE A 35 2.00 -7.90 -12.00
C ILE A 35 0.99 -6.92 -11.40
N ILE A 36 0.89 -5.69 -11.93
CA ILE A 36 -0.15 -4.73 -11.51
C ILE A 36 -1.55 -5.31 -11.73
N ASN A 37 -1.80 -5.87 -12.91
CA ASN A 37 -3.10 -6.46 -13.23
C ASN A 37 -3.42 -7.66 -12.33
N GLU A 38 -2.42 -8.48 -12.03
CA GLU A 38 -2.57 -9.59 -11.10
C GLU A 38 -2.88 -9.13 -9.68
N LEU A 39 -2.16 -8.12 -9.17
CA LEU A 39 -2.39 -7.51 -7.87
C LEU A 39 -3.80 -6.94 -7.76
N LYS A 40 -4.23 -6.14 -8.74
CA LYS A 40 -5.58 -5.59 -8.82
C LYS A 40 -6.63 -6.69 -8.80
N ARG A 41 -6.45 -7.76 -9.58
CA ARG A 41 -7.37 -8.91 -9.60
C ARG A 41 -7.47 -9.59 -8.24
N ARG A 42 -6.34 -9.85 -7.58
CA ARG A 42 -6.28 -10.52 -6.25
C ARG A 42 -6.92 -9.65 -5.17
N VAL A 43 -6.62 -8.35 -5.15
CA VAL A 43 -7.18 -7.38 -4.21
C VAL A 43 -8.70 -7.22 -4.43
N ASN A 44 -9.14 -7.06 -5.67
CA ASN A 44 -10.57 -6.95 -6.01
C ASN A 44 -11.34 -8.24 -5.65
N GLY A 45 -10.72 -9.41 -5.87
CA GLY A 45 -11.29 -10.68 -5.44
C GLY A 45 -11.50 -10.74 -3.93
N LEU A 46 -10.52 -10.28 -3.15
CA LEU A 46 -10.64 -10.19 -1.70
C LEU A 46 -11.71 -9.16 -1.28
N ALA A 47 -11.76 -7.98 -1.92
CA ALA A 47 -12.75 -6.95 -1.63
C ALA A 47 -14.17 -7.49 -1.84
N LYS A 48 -14.41 -8.17 -2.98
CA LYS A 48 -15.71 -8.75 -3.33
C LYS A 48 -16.16 -9.81 -2.33
N VAL A 49 -15.27 -10.74 -1.95
CA VAL A 49 -15.57 -11.80 -0.97
C VAL A 49 -15.98 -11.21 0.37
N ASN A 50 -15.39 -10.08 0.77
CA ASN A 50 -15.63 -9.46 2.07
C ASN A 50 -16.59 -8.27 2.03
N LYS A 51 -17.22 -8.00 0.87
CA LYS A 51 -18.15 -6.86 0.66
C LYS A 51 -17.56 -5.50 1.05
N ILE A 52 -16.24 -5.35 0.93
CA ILE A 52 -15.54 -4.09 1.22
C ILE A 52 -15.82 -3.13 0.06
N LYS A 53 -16.32 -1.93 0.39
CA LYS A 53 -16.55 -0.84 -0.57
C LYS A 53 -15.49 0.23 -0.36
N GLY A 54 -14.73 0.55 -1.39
CA GLY A 54 -13.65 1.54 -1.32
C GLY A 54 -12.34 0.95 -0.81
N GLU A 55 -11.64 1.72 0.03
CA GLU A 55 -10.29 1.40 0.50
C GLU A 55 -10.27 0.36 1.62
N PHE A 56 -9.18 -0.42 1.65
CA PHE A 56 -8.94 -1.36 2.73
C PHE A 56 -8.40 -0.63 3.96
N LYS A 57 -9.26 -0.39 4.95
CA LYS A 57 -8.82 0.15 6.24
C LYS A 57 -8.24 -0.96 7.10
N GLY A 58 -6.94 -0.87 7.42
CA GLY A 58 -6.23 -1.87 8.21
C GLY A 58 -6.90 -2.16 9.57
N SER A 59 -7.50 -1.14 10.20
CA SER A 59 -8.25 -1.25 11.45
C SER A 59 -9.52 -2.10 11.34
N GLU A 60 -10.19 -2.06 10.19
CA GLU A 60 -11.47 -2.75 9.94
C GLU A 60 -11.27 -4.21 9.48
N LEU A 61 -10.04 -4.59 9.14
CA LEU A 61 -9.72 -5.95 8.72
C LEU A 61 -9.37 -6.84 9.89
N GLY A 62 -10.00 -8.01 9.98
CA GLY A 62 -9.57 -9.08 10.87
C GLY A 62 -8.15 -9.57 10.55
N GLY A 63 -7.41 -10.04 11.55
CA GLY A 63 -5.99 -10.42 11.40
C GLY A 63 -5.71 -11.47 10.31
N ARG A 64 -6.65 -12.40 10.08
CA ARG A 64 -6.57 -13.38 8.96
C ARG A 64 -6.53 -12.69 7.60
N HIS A 65 -7.32 -11.63 7.41
CA HIS A 65 -7.42 -10.89 6.16
C HIS A 65 -6.19 -10.01 5.92
N ARG A 66 -5.68 -9.36 6.98
CA ARG A 66 -4.41 -8.63 6.92
C ARG A 66 -3.27 -9.53 6.44
N ARG A 67 -3.16 -10.75 7.00
CA ARG A 67 -2.16 -11.74 6.54
C ARG A 67 -2.34 -12.14 5.09
N LYS A 68 -3.59 -12.26 4.60
CA LYS A 68 -3.87 -12.56 3.19
C LYS A 68 -3.45 -11.41 2.26
N LEU A 69 -3.73 -10.16 2.64
CA LEU A 69 -3.28 -8.97 1.92
C LEU A 69 -1.76 -8.87 1.89
N LEU A 70 -1.09 -9.05 3.03
CA LEU A 70 0.37 -9.08 3.09
C LEU A 70 0.95 -10.15 2.14
N LYS A 71 0.38 -11.37 2.13
CA LYS A 71 0.79 -12.40 1.17
C LYS A 71 0.57 -12.01 -0.30
N ILE A 72 -0.48 -11.24 -0.60
CA ILE A 72 -0.72 -10.71 -1.96
C ILE A 72 0.32 -9.64 -2.31
N MET A 73 0.77 -8.85 -1.33
CA MET A 73 1.75 -7.76 -1.53
C MET A 73 3.22 -8.24 -1.51
N MET A 74 3.52 -9.38 -0.89
CA MET A 74 4.87 -9.98 -0.86
C MET A 74 5.24 -10.78 -2.13
N ILE A 75 4.67 -10.43 -3.29
CA ILE A 75 5.10 -11.03 -4.56
C ILE A 75 6.55 -10.53 -4.82
N PRO A 76 7.50 -11.40 -5.21
CA PRO A 76 8.93 -11.05 -5.28
C PRO A 76 9.30 -9.84 -6.16
N THR A 77 8.38 -9.42 -7.03
CA THR A 77 8.54 -8.29 -7.97
C THR A 77 7.82 -7.01 -7.51
N VAL A 78 7.29 -7.04 -6.30
CA VAL A 78 6.53 -5.95 -5.67
C VAL A 78 7.34 -5.49 -4.46
N PHE A 79 7.80 -4.25 -4.51
CA PHE A 79 8.62 -3.66 -3.45
C PHE A 79 7.78 -2.64 -2.70
N ILE A 80 7.63 -2.85 -1.39
CA ILE A 80 6.99 -1.87 -0.51
C ILE A 80 8.05 -0.81 -0.16
N LEU A 81 7.71 0.44 -0.41
CA LEU A 81 8.56 1.59 -0.13
C LEU A 81 7.94 2.39 1.01
N PHE A 82 8.77 2.84 1.93
CA PHE A 82 8.41 3.84 2.93
C PHE A 82 9.29 5.07 2.70
N LEU A 83 8.66 6.21 2.47
CA LEU A 83 9.35 7.48 2.30
C LEU A 83 9.16 8.32 3.56
N LEU A 84 10.27 8.68 4.19
CA LEU A 84 10.29 9.54 5.37
C LEU A 84 10.68 10.96 4.94
N LEU A 85 9.74 11.90 5.07
CA LEU A 85 9.94 13.31 4.74
C LEU A 85 10.00 14.12 6.04
N LYS A 86 11.18 14.66 6.38
CA LYS A 86 11.33 15.51 7.55
C LYS A 86 10.51 16.80 7.37
N LYS A 87 9.73 17.17 8.37
CA LYS A 87 9.04 18.46 8.45
C LYS A 87 10.10 19.55 8.43
N GLN A 88 10.11 20.38 7.39
CA GLN A 88 10.85 21.65 7.46
C GLN A 88 10.03 22.61 8.32
N VAL A 89 10.62 23.04 9.43
CA VAL A 89 10.09 24.14 10.24
C VAL A 89 10.48 25.41 9.48
N CYS A 90 9.48 26.06 8.86
CA CYS A 90 9.64 27.41 8.33
C CYS A 90 9.65 28.44 9.46
#